data_AF-A0A496QI54-F1
#
_entry.id   AF-A0A496QI54-F1
#
_cell.length_a   1.000
_cell.length_b   1.000
_cell.length_c   1.000
_cell.angle_alpha   90.00
_cell.angle_beta   90.00
_cell.angle_gamma   90.00
#
_symmetry.space_group_name_H-M   'P 1'
#
loop_
_entity.id
_entity.type
_entity.pdbx_description
1 polymer ?
#
loop_
_entity_poly.entity_id
_entity_poly.type
_entity_poly.pdbx_seq_one_letter_code
_entity_poly.pdbx_strand_id
1 'polypeptide(L)' 'MESISIKSKAKTELIDITGQIQQTVVSAGVSDGLAFIYVPHTTAGLTINEDADPAVRRDIFLY' A
#
# COMPACT_ATOMS: atom_id res chain seq x y z
N MET A 1 -14.73 -8.48 -4.29
CA MET A 1 -13.27 -8.31 -4.40
C MET A 1 -13.08 -6.93 -4.99
N GLU A 2 -12.57 -6.00 -4.19
CA GLU A 2 -12.47 -4.58 -4.54
C GLU A 2 -11.12 -4.30 -5.20
N SER A 3 -11.11 -3.42 -6.20
CA SER A 3 -9.90 -3.03 -6.92
C SER A 3 -9.61 -1.55 -6.68
N ILE A 4 -8.38 -1.24 -6.29
CA ILE A 4 -7.92 0.14 -6.09
C ILE A 4 -6.89 0.45 -7.18
N SER A 5 -7.08 1.55 -7.90
CA SER A 5 -6.12 2.02 -8.90
C SER A 5 -5.12 2.98 -8.26
N ILE A 6 -3.84 2.65 -8.38
CA ILE A 6 -2.72 3.47 -7.89
C ILE A 6 -1.95 4.01 -9.09
N LYS A 7 -1.67 5.31 -9.06
CA LYS A 7 -0.90 5.99 -10.10
C LYS A 7 0.44 6.43 -9.53
N SER A 8 1.53 5.81 -9.98
CA SER A 8 2.88 6.27 -9.68
C SER A 8 3.25 7.50 -10.52
N LYS A 9 4.17 8.30 -9.97
CA LYS A 9 4.71 9.54 -10.57
C LYS A 9 6.20 9.43 -10.88
N ALA A 10 6.87 8.40 -10.35
CA ALA A 10 8.29 8.14 -10.57
C ALA A 10 8.55 6.68 -10.95
N LYS A 11 9.76 6.40 -11.45
CA LYS A 11 10.22 5.03 -11.79
C LYS A 11 10.16 4.10 -10.56
N THR A 12 10.49 4.64 -9.40
CA THR A 12 10.51 3.95 -8.11
C THR A 12 9.87 4.88 -7.08
N GLU A 13 8.82 4.43 -6.39
CA GLU A 13 8.02 5.25 -5.48
C GLU A 13 7.38 4.38 -4.39
N LEU A 14 7.46 4.80 -3.13
CA LEU A 14 6.67 4.24 -2.03
C LEU A 14 5.40 5.08 -1.90
N ILE A 15 4.27 4.48 -2.26
CA ILE A 15 2.97 5.11 -2.21
C ILE A 15 2.22 4.54 -1.02
N ASP A 16 1.87 5.39 -0.06
CA ASP A 16 1.01 4.99 1.05
C ASP A 16 -0.43 4.80 0.55
N ILE A 17 -0.96 3.59 0.77
CA ILE A 17 -2.32 3.18 0.39
C ILE A 17 -3.20 2.89 1.62
N THR A 18 -2.71 3.15 2.83
CA THR A 18 -3.36 2.79 4.11
C THR A 18 -4.78 3.33 4.19
N GLY A 19 -4.97 4.62 3.84
CA GLY A 19 -6.29 5.24 3.85
C GLY A 19 -7.28 4.63 2.85
N GLN A 20 -6.81 4.22 1.66
CA GLN A 20 -7.65 3.59 0.65
C GLN A 20 -8.09 2.18 1.10
N ILE A 21 -7.18 1.41 1.69
CA ILE A 21 -7.49 0.08 2.25
C ILE A 21 -8.46 0.20 3.42
N GLN A 22 -8.25 1.17 4.33
CA GLN A 22 -9.15 1.40 5.46
C GLN A 22 -10.56 1.73 4.97
N GLN A 23 -10.69 2.59 3.96
CA GLN A 23 -11.98 2.91 3.36
C GLN A 23 -12.66 1.67 2.77
N THR A 24 -11.91 0.80 2.09
CA THR A 24 -12.44 -0.47 1.55
C THR A 24 -12.94 -1.40 2.67
N VAL A 25 -12.20 -1.54 3.77
CA VAL A 25 -12.60 -2.38 4.90
C VAL A 25 -13.85 -1.83 5.58
N VAL A 26 -13.91 -0.52 5.83
CA VAL A 26 -15.08 0.15 6.43
C VAL A 26 -16.31 0.00 5.53
N SER A 27 -16.17 0.24 4.22
CA SER A 27 -17.26 0.09 3.26
C SER A 27 -17.77 -1.35 3.13
N ALA A 28 -16.91 -2.34 3.40
CA ALA A 28 -17.30 -3.75 3.42
C ALA A 28 -18.12 -4.14 4.67
N GLY A 29 -18.22 -3.27 5.68
CA GLY A 29 -18.98 -3.51 6.91
C GLY A 29 -18.41 -4.63 7.79
N VAL A 30 -17.13 -4.96 7.62
CA VAL A 30 -16.43 -6.03 8.36
C VAL A 30 -15.90 -5.46 9.67
N SER A 31 -16.28 -6.05 10.81
CA SER A 31 -15.70 -5.71 12.12
C SER A 31 -14.41 -6.46 12.41
N ASP A 32 -14.33 -7.73 11.99
CA ASP A 32 -13.24 -8.65 12.30
C ASP A 32 -13.00 -9.61 11.14
N GLY A 33 -11.74 -9.85 10.79
CA GLY A 33 -11.37 -10.75 9.70
C GLY A 33 -9.96 -10.55 9.18
N LEU A 34 -9.71 -11.02 7.96
CA LEU A 34 -8.44 -10.90 7.25
C LEU A 34 -8.62 -10.02 6.00
N ALA A 35 -7.80 -8.99 5.87
CA ALA A 35 -7.66 -8.24 4.62
C ALA A 35 -6.52 -8.82 3.78
N PHE A 36 -6.86 -9.49 2.67
CA PHE A 36 -5.88 -9.98 1.71
C PHE A 36 -5.66 -8.94 0.61
N ILE A 37 -4.44 -8.43 0.52
CA ILE A 37 -4.06 -7.38 -0.44
C ILE A 37 -3.07 -8.00 -1.42
N TYR A 38 -3.32 -7.81 -2.71
CA TYR A 38 -2.54 -8.41 -3.78
C TYR A 38 -2.24 -7.39 -4.88
N VAL A 39 -1.01 -7.42 -5.38
CA VAL A 39 -0.58 -6.61 -6.53
C VAL A 39 -0.45 -7.52 -7.75
N PRO A 40 -1.30 -7.36 -8.78
CA PRO A 40 -1.28 -8.20 -9.99
C PRO A 40 -0.18 -7.78 -10.98
N HIS A 41 0.97 -7.30 -10.49
CA HIS A 41 2.06 -6.77 -11.30
C HIS A 41 3.38 -7.39 -10.88
N THR A 42 4.24 -7.69 -11.85
CA THR A 42 5.56 -8.31 -11.60
C THR A 42 6.63 -7.29 -11.24
N THR A 43 6.36 -5.99 -11.41
CA THR A 43 7.29 -4.87 -11.18
C THR A 43 6.85 -3.93 -10.05
N ALA A 44 5.83 -4.31 -9.29
CA ALA A 44 5.39 -3.61 -8.09
C ALA A 44 5.14 -4.64 -6.97
N GLY A 45 5.23 -4.18 -5.72
CA GLY A 45 5.07 -5.04 -4.55
C GLY A 45 4.27 -4.34 -3.46
N LEU A 46 4.05 -5.08 -2.37
CA LEU A 46 3.45 -4.57 -1.15
C LEU A 46 4.46 -4.75 -0.02
N THR A 47 4.50 -3.76 0.86
CA THR A 47 5.25 -3.84 2.11
C THR A 47 4.48 -3.09 3.19
N ILE A 48 4.70 -3.48 4.44
CA ILE A 48 4.24 -2.74 5.61
C ILE A 48 5.50 -2.29 6.34
N ASN A 49 5.66 -0.99 6.50
CA ASN A 49 6.84 -0.40 7.13
C ASN A 49 6.46 0.93 7.82
N GLU A 50 7.43 1.55 8.48
CA GLU A 50 7.26 2.84 9.15
C GLU A 50 7.00 3.98 8.16
N ASP A 51 6.07 4.87 8.53
CA ASP A 51 5.74 6.07 7.76
C ASP A 51 5.95 7.40 8.49
N ALA A 52 6.52 7.37 9.70
CA ALA A 52 6.75 8.58 10.48
C ALA A 52 8.05 9.31 10.08
N ASP A 53 9.13 8.56 9.84
CA ASP A 53 10.42 9.11 9.44
C ASP A 53 10.65 8.98 7.93
N PRO A 54 10.72 10.10 7.17
CA PRO A 54 11.03 10.08 5.74
C PRO A 54 12.38 9.43 5.39
N ALA A 55 13.32 9.32 6.33
CA ALA A 55 14.60 8.67 6.13
C ALA A 55 14.43 7.16 5.83
N VAL A 56 13.50 6.49 6.49
CA VAL A 56 13.21 5.05 6.28
C VAL A 56 12.87 4.78 4.82
N ARG A 57 12.01 5.61 4.22
CA ARG A 57 11.62 5.49 2.80
C ARG A 57 12.82 5.65 1.86
N ARG A 58 13.78 6.53 2.20
CA ARG A 58 15.00 6.73 1.40
C ARG A 58 15.91 5.53 1.52
N ASP A 59 16.10 5.02 2.72
CA ASP A 59 16.98 3.89 2.98
C ASP A 59 16.52 2.63 2.23
N ILE A 60 15.21 2.37 2.18
CA ILE A 60 14.64 1.24 1.41
C ILE A 60 14.97 1.32 -0.09
N PHE A 61 15.18 2.51 -0.65
CA PHE A 61 15.53 2.70 -2.06
C PHE A 61 17.02 2.86 -2.34
N LEU A 62 17.81 3.17 -1.31
CA LEU A 62 19.25 3.37 -1.43
C LEU A 62 20.04 2.05 -1.30
N TYR A 63 19.42 1.02 -0.73
CA TYR A 63 19.94 -0.35 -0.68
C TYR A 63 19.24 -1.24 -1.72
#